data_AF-C0JFG8-F1
#
_entry.id   AF-C0JFG8-F1
#
_cell.length_a   1.000
_cell.length_b   1.000
_cell.length_c   1.000
_cell.angle_alpha   90.00
_cell.angle_beta   90.00
_cell.angle_gamma   90.00
#
_symmetry.space_group_name_H-M   'P 1'
#
loop_
_entity.id
_entity.type
_entity.pdbx_description
1 polymer ?
#
loop_
_entity_poly.entity_id
_entity_poly.type
_entity_poly.pdbx_seq_one_letter_code
_entity_poly.pdbx_strand_id
1 'polypeptide(L)'
;CSSGGGGVAADIGAGLADALTAPLDHKDKGLQSLMLDQSVRKNEKLKLAAQGAEKTYGNGDSLNTGKLKNDKVSRFDFIRQIEVDGQLITLESGEFQIYKQDHSAVVALQIEKINNPDKIDSLINQRSFLVSGLGGEHTAFNQLPSGKAEYHGKAFSSDDAGGKLTYTIDFAAKQGHGKIEHLKTPEQNVELASAELKADEKSHAVILGDTRYGGEEKGTYHLALFGDRAQEIAGSATVKIREKVHEIGIAGKQ
;
A
#
# COMPACT_ATOMS: atom_id res chain seq x y z
N CYS A 1 32.76 -13.25 -16.41
CA CYS A 1 32.25 -11.89 -16.17
C CYS A 1 30.99 -11.99 -15.32
N SER A 2 31.10 -11.78 -14.00
CA SER A 2 29.95 -11.81 -13.10
C SER A 2 29.20 -10.48 -13.21
N SER A 3 27.98 -10.51 -13.76
CA SER A 3 27.04 -9.37 -13.74
C SER A 3 26.32 -9.36 -12.39
N GLY A 4 26.93 -8.72 -11.39
CA GLY A 4 26.24 -8.32 -10.17
C GLY A 4 25.26 -7.20 -10.50
N GLY A 5 24.00 -7.55 -10.74
CA GLY A 5 22.89 -6.60 -10.79
C GLY A 5 22.60 -6.07 -9.39
N GLY A 6 23.45 -5.16 -8.92
CA GLY A 6 23.21 -4.38 -7.71
C GLY A 6 22.10 -3.39 -7.96
N GLY A 7 20.85 -3.84 -7.84
CA GLY A 7 19.73 -2.93 -7.60
C GLY A 7 20.08 -2.08 -6.39
N VAL A 8 20.00 -0.76 -6.55
CA VAL A 8 20.27 0.22 -5.50
C VAL A 8 19.51 -0.22 -4.24
N ALA A 9 20.23 -0.74 -3.25
CA ALA A 9 19.69 -0.98 -1.93
C ALA A 9 19.33 0.40 -1.39
N ALA A 10 18.08 0.82 -1.59
CA ALA A 10 17.54 1.99 -0.92
C ALA A 10 17.84 1.78 0.57
N ASP A 11 18.54 2.74 1.20
CA ASP A 11 19.00 2.63 2.57
C ASP A 11 17.80 2.42 3.54
N ILE A 12 17.42 1.16 3.73
CA ILE A 12 16.35 0.69 4.62
C ILE A 12 16.92 0.08 5.91
N GLY A 13 18.24 -0.04 6.03
CA GLY A 13 18.94 -0.57 7.21
C GLY A 13 18.56 -2.02 7.54
N ALA A 14 18.85 -2.47 8.76
CA ALA A 14 18.45 -3.78 9.29
C ALA A 14 16.97 -3.87 9.71
N GLY A 15 16.20 -2.80 9.49
CA GLY A 15 14.82 -2.69 9.97
C GLY A 15 13.84 -3.71 9.38
N LEU A 16 14.19 -4.36 8.26
CA LEU A 16 13.36 -5.40 7.67
C LEU A 16 13.40 -6.69 8.50
N ALA A 17 14.59 -7.17 8.88
CA ALA A 17 14.70 -8.37 9.72
C ALA A 17 14.05 -8.14 11.09
N ASP A 18 14.25 -6.95 11.67
CA ASP A 18 13.65 -6.58 12.95
C ASP A 18 12.12 -6.51 12.87
N ALA A 19 11.54 -6.02 11.77
CA ALA A 19 10.09 -6.03 11.57
C ALA A 19 9.47 -7.44 11.55
N LEU A 20 10.27 -8.46 11.21
CA LEU A 20 9.83 -9.86 11.20
C LEU A 20 10.09 -10.59 12.53
N THR A 21 11.06 -10.15 13.32
CA THR A 21 11.57 -10.94 14.46
C THR A 21 11.44 -10.24 15.81
N ALA A 22 11.48 -8.91 15.84
CA ALA A 22 11.40 -8.14 17.07
C ALA A 22 9.95 -8.04 17.59
N PRO A 23 9.74 -8.10 18.92
CA PRO A 23 8.44 -7.79 19.50
C PRO A 23 8.05 -6.33 19.25
N LEU A 24 6.75 -6.03 19.37
CA LEU A 24 6.25 -4.66 19.33
C LEU A 24 6.82 -3.87 20.52
N ASP A 25 7.30 -2.65 20.26
CA ASP A 25 7.80 -1.73 21.29
C ASP A 25 7.07 -0.39 21.16
N HIS A 26 6.39 0.02 22.24
CA HIS A 26 5.67 1.29 22.28
C HIS A 26 6.57 2.53 22.18
N LYS A 27 7.89 2.35 22.28
CA LYS A 27 8.88 3.42 22.08
C LYS A 27 9.30 3.59 20.63
N ASP A 28 8.92 2.66 19.74
CA ASP A 28 9.17 2.81 18.31
C ASP A 28 8.36 4.00 17.76
N LYS A 29 8.96 4.73 16.83
CA LYS A 29 8.39 5.95 16.26
C LYS A 29 7.38 5.66 15.16
N GLY A 30 6.33 6.48 15.12
CA GLY A 30 5.26 6.41 14.12
C GLY A 30 4.42 5.17 14.28
N LEU A 31 3.80 4.71 13.19
CA LEU A 31 2.89 3.58 13.21
C LEU A 31 3.62 2.31 13.66
N GLN A 32 3.23 1.79 14.82
CA GLN A 32 3.92 0.68 15.48
C GLN A 32 3.59 -0.67 14.84
N SER A 33 2.35 -0.83 14.39
CA SER A 33 1.89 -2.06 13.75
C SER A 33 0.84 -1.82 12.70
N LEU A 34 0.81 -2.70 11.69
CA LEU A 34 -0.25 -2.76 10.68
C LEU A 34 -0.91 -4.13 10.72
N MET A 35 -2.23 -4.16 10.86
CA MET A 35 -3.02 -5.40 10.76
C MET A 35 -3.11 -5.86 9.30
N LEU A 36 -2.87 -7.16 9.06
CA LEU A 36 -2.91 -7.77 7.74
C LEU A 36 -4.25 -8.52 7.57
N ASP A 37 -5.30 -7.80 7.19
CA ASP A 37 -6.64 -8.37 6.95
C ASP A 37 -6.99 -8.50 5.47
N GLN A 38 -6.51 -7.59 4.64
CA GLN A 38 -6.69 -7.61 3.18
C GLN A 38 -5.52 -8.30 2.46
N SER A 39 -4.30 -8.21 3.01
CA SER A 39 -3.11 -8.83 2.42
C SER A 39 -3.07 -10.35 2.62
N VAL A 40 -3.89 -10.92 3.51
CA VAL A 40 -4.01 -12.37 3.73
C VAL A 40 -5.43 -12.72 4.13
N ARG A 41 -6.09 -13.58 3.35
CA ARG A 41 -7.49 -13.94 3.59
C ARG A 41 -7.61 -15.00 4.69
N LYS A 42 -8.82 -15.18 5.21
CA LYS A 42 -9.10 -16.26 6.15
C LYS A 42 -8.70 -17.61 5.55
N ASN A 43 -8.03 -18.45 6.34
CA ASN A 43 -7.45 -19.76 5.97
C ASN A 43 -6.18 -19.71 5.10
N GLU A 44 -5.73 -18.53 4.67
CA GLU A 44 -4.44 -18.38 4.02
C GLU A 44 -3.32 -18.12 5.04
N LYS A 45 -2.09 -18.39 4.61
CA LYS A 45 -0.85 -18.03 5.30
C LYS A 45 -0.03 -17.15 4.38
N LEU A 46 0.46 -16.02 4.88
CA LEU A 46 1.36 -15.11 4.19
C LEU A 46 2.72 -15.19 4.84
N LYS A 47 3.69 -15.79 4.17
CA LYS A 47 5.08 -15.83 4.61
C LYS A 47 5.83 -14.64 4.01
N LEU A 48 6.41 -13.79 4.86
CA LEU A 48 7.31 -12.70 4.46
C LEU A 48 8.74 -13.06 4.81
N ALA A 49 9.68 -12.74 3.92
CA ALA A 49 11.11 -12.93 4.14
C ALA A 49 11.92 -11.70 3.71
N ALA A 50 12.90 -11.32 4.53
CA ALA A 50 13.87 -10.29 4.21
C ALA A 50 15.10 -10.42 5.09
N GLN A 51 16.28 -10.13 4.53
CA GLN A 51 17.54 -10.03 5.29
C GLN A 51 17.86 -11.26 6.15
N GLY A 52 17.50 -12.46 5.66
CA GLY A 52 17.74 -13.72 6.37
C GLY A 52 16.74 -14.05 7.48
N ALA A 53 15.75 -13.19 7.72
CA ALA A 53 14.63 -13.45 8.62
C ALA A 53 13.36 -13.77 7.84
N GLU A 54 12.47 -14.55 8.44
CA GLU A 54 11.15 -14.87 7.90
C GLU A 54 10.10 -14.92 9.01
N LYS A 55 8.86 -14.59 8.66
CA LYS A 55 7.70 -14.74 9.54
C LYS A 55 6.45 -15.06 8.73
N THR A 56 5.62 -15.93 9.28
CA THR A 56 4.32 -16.29 8.71
C THR A 56 3.21 -15.55 9.46
N TYR A 57 2.28 -14.99 8.68
CA TYR A 57 1.13 -14.23 9.13
C TYR A 57 -0.15 -14.91 8.65
N GLY A 58 -1.16 -14.97 9.50
CA GLY A 58 -2.56 -15.24 9.15
C GLY A 58 -3.38 -13.95 9.05
N ASN A 59 -4.66 -14.11 8.66
CA ASN A 59 -5.62 -13.01 8.65
C ASN A 59 -5.79 -12.39 10.05
N GLY A 60 -5.60 -11.07 10.14
CA GLY A 60 -5.70 -10.32 11.38
C GLY A 60 -4.40 -10.23 12.19
N ASP A 61 -3.34 -10.93 11.77
CA ASP A 61 -2.03 -10.76 12.40
C ASP A 61 -1.45 -9.37 12.12
N SER A 62 -0.60 -8.89 13.02
CA SER A 62 0.04 -7.58 12.90
C SER A 62 1.49 -7.66 12.47
N LEU A 63 1.84 -6.91 11.43
CA LEU A 63 3.21 -6.62 11.02
C LEU A 63 3.79 -5.52 11.92
N ASN A 64 5.00 -5.71 12.43
CA ASN A 64 5.69 -4.69 13.24
C ASN A 64 6.29 -3.60 12.33
N THR A 65 5.52 -2.56 12.07
CA THR A 65 5.95 -1.42 11.26
C THR A 65 6.83 -0.45 12.05
N GLY A 66 6.86 -0.54 13.38
CA GLY A 66 7.70 0.30 14.25
C GLY A 66 9.18 0.26 13.88
N LYS A 67 9.66 -0.89 13.38
CA LYS A 67 11.06 -1.10 12.93
C LYS A 67 11.35 -0.62 11.52
N LEU A 68 10.32 -0.28 10.74
CA LEU A 68 10.47 0.21 9.37
C LEU A 68 10.75 1.72 9.34
N LYS A 69 11.52 2.15 8.33
CA LYS A 69 11.77 3.58 8.08
C LYS A 69 10.52 4.25 7.51
N ASN A 70 10.18 5.41 8.06
CA ASN A 70 9.14 6.27 7.50
C ASN A 70 9.55 6.82 6.13
N ASP A 71 8.55 7.16 5.33
CA ASP A 71 8.65 7.80 4.02
C ASP A 71 9.45 6.98 2.98
N LYS A 72 9.63 5.68 3.22
CA LYS A 72 10.31 4.74 2.33
C LYS A 72 9.43 3.51 2.06
N VAL A 73 9.58 2.96 0.86
CA VAL A 73 8.98 1.66 0.52
C VAL A 73 9.90 0.57 1.04
N SER A 74 9.45 -0.15 2.05
CA SER A 74 10.09 -1.38 2.54
C SER A 74 9.60 -2.57 1.72
N ARG A 75 10.49 -3.51 1.43
CA ARG A 75 10.24 -4.62 0.50
C ARG A 75 10.59 -5.95 1.16
N PHE A 76 9.70 -6.92 1.01
CA PHE A 76 9.87 -8.29 1.48
C PHE A 76 9.54 -9.26 0.35
N ASP A 77 10.26 -10.36 0.25
CA ASP A 77 9.79 -11.48 -0.55
C ASP A 77 8.56 -12.06 0.14
N PHE A 78 7.53 -12.45 -0.62
CA PHE A 78 6.37 -13.12 -0.06
C PHE A 78 5.99 -14.40 -0.79
N ILE A 79 5.39 -15.31 -0.01
CA ILE A 79 4.69 -16.49 -0.50
C ILE A 79 3.33 -16.53 0.20
N ARG A 80 2.25 -16.54 -0.58
CA ARG A 80 0.88 -16.78 -0.11
C ARG A 80 0.55 -18.26 -0.28
N GLN A 81 0.08 -18.89 0.78
CA GLN A 81 -0.21 -20.32 0.80
C GLN A 81 -1.59 -20.58 1.40
N ILE A 82 -2.17 -21.72 1.03
CA ILE A 82 -3.40 -22.25 1.62
C ILE A 82 -3.24 -23.75 1.85
N GLU A 83 -3.90 -24.27 2.87
CA GLU A 83 -3.94 -25.71 3.15
C GLU A 83 -5.18 -26.32 2.49
N VAL A 84 -4.97 -27.29 1.59
CA VAL A 84 -6.02 -28.03 0.87
C VAL A 84 -5.72 -29.51 1.02
N ASP A 85 -6.65 -30.26 1.61
CA ASP A 85 -6.53 -31.71 1.82
C ASP A 85 -5.23 -32.15 2.53
N GLY A 86 -4.75 -31.34 3.48
CA GLY A 86 -3.51 -31.57 4.22
C GLY A 86 -2.22 -31.24 3.45
N GLN A 87 -2.33 -30.72 2.23
CA GLN A 87 -1.21 -30.22 1.43
C GLN A 87 -1.16 -28.68 1.47
N LEU A 88 0.05 -28.13 1.66
CA LEU A 88 0.28 -26.69 1.59
C LEU A 88 0.53 -26.29 0.12
N ILE A 89 -0.42 -25.55 -0.45
CA ILE A 89 -0.38 -25.07 -1.84
C ILE A 89 0.05 -23.61 -1.84
N THR A 90 1.05 -23.26 -2.66
CA THR A 90 1.42 -21.86 -2.90
C THR A 90 0.49 -21.28 -3.95
N LEU A 91 -0.28 -20.27 -3.55
CA LEU A 91 -1.21 -19.54 -4.43
C LEU A 91 -0.49 -18.48 -5.24
N GLU A 92 0.36 -17.68 -4.58
CA GLU A 92 1.04 -16.54 -5.17
C GLU A 92 2.44 -16.37 -4.56
N SER A 93 3.38 -15.85 -5.34
CA SER A 93 4.68 -15.41 -4.83
C SER A 93 5.15 -14.15 -5.56
N GLY A 94 5.90 -13.31 -4.87
CA GLY A 94 6.45 -12.09 -5.42
C GLY A 94 7.02 -11.18 -4.34
N GLU A 95 6.85 -9.87 -4.49
CA GLU A 95 7.35 -8.87 -3.55
C GLU A 95 6.20 -8.13 -2.84
N PHE A 96 6.25 -8.12 -1.52
CA PHE A 96 5.39 -7.33 -0.64
C PHE A 96 6.04 -5.97 -0.43
N GLN A 97 5.31 -4.91 -0.76
CA GLN A 97 5.76 -3.52 -0.66
C GLN A 97 4.92 -2.78 0.36
N ILE A 98 5.55 -2.12 1.33
CA ILE A 98 4.87 -1.28 2.31
C ILE A 98 5.50 0.10 2.37
N TYR A 99 4.67 1.14 2.20
CA TYR A 99 5.05 2.52 2.44
C TYR A 99 4.51 2.96 3.80
N LYS A 100 5.42 3.24 4.74
CA LYS A 100 5.10 3.64 6.12
C LYS A 100 5.19 5.15 6.28
N GLN A 101 4.24 5.72 7.00
CA GLN A 101 4.25 7.07 7.55
C GLN A 101 4.13 7.06 9.09
N ASP A 102 3.91 8.20 9.73
CA ASP A 102 3.82 8.31 11.19
C ASP A 102 2.50 7.78 11.73
N HIS A 103 1.38 7.94 11.01
CA HIS A 103 0.04 7.54 11.44
C HIS A 103 -0.60 6.49 10.53
N SER A 104 0.02 6.19 9.37
CA SER A 104 -0.56 5.36 8.32
C SER A 104 0.46 4.49 7.60
N ALA A 105 -0.02 3.43 6.98
CA ALA A 105 0.74 2.65 6.01
C ALA A 105 -0.16 2.07 4.92
N VAL A 106 0.41 1.96 3.72
CA VAL A 106 -0.23 1.32 2.56
C VAL A 106 0.64 0.19 2.05
N VAL A 107 0.01 -0.93 1.70
CA VAL A 107 0.64 -2.17 1.25
C VAL A 107 0.23 -2.45 -0.18
N ALA A 108 1.19 -2.82 -1.03
CA ALA A 108 0.95 -3.41 -2.33
C ALA A 108 1.69 -4.73 -2.52
N LEU A 109 1.17 -5.57 -3.40
CA LEU A 109 1.77 -6.85 -3.78
C LEU A 109 2.15 -6.78 -5.25
N GLN A 110 3.44 -6.94 -5.53
CA GLN A 110 3.96 -7.23 -6.86
C GLN A 110 4.00 -8.76 -7.01
N ILE A 111 3.01 -9.33 -7.68
CA ILE A 111 2.93 -10.76 -7.93
C ILE A 111 3.83 -11.10 -9.12
N GLU A 112 4.66 -12.14 -8.97
CA GLU A 112 5.53 -12.65 -10.03
C GLU A 112 5.06 -14.01 -10.55
N LYS A 113 4.55 -14.86 -9.66
CA LYS A 113 4.05 -16.19 -9.97
C LYS A 113 2.73 -16.50 -9.27
N ILE A 114 1.92 -17.32 -9.92
CA ILE A 114 0.68 -17.88 -9.38
C ILE A 114 0.67 -19.40 -9.50
N ASN A 115 -0.20 -20.08 -8.75
CA ASN A 115 -0.43 -21.50 -8.94
C ASN A 115 -0.95 -21.81 -10.35
N ASN A 116 -0.46 -22.91 -10.92
CA ASN A 116 -0.97 -23.38 -12.20
C ASN A 116 -2.38 -23.98 -11.98
N PRO A 117 -3.42 -23.51 -12.68
CA PRO A 117 -4.78 -24.04 -12.53
C PRO A 117 -4.89 -25.52 -12.93
N ASP A 118 -4.05 -25.98 -13.87
CA ASP A 118 -4.05 -27.37 -14.36
C ASP A 118 -3.18 -28.29 -13.48
N LYS A 119 -2.31 -27.71 -12.66
CA LYS A 119 -1.36 -28.45 -11.81
C LYS A 119 -1.03 -27.65 -10.54
N ILE A 120 -1.88 -27.77 -9.53
CA ILE A 120 -1.89 -26.92 -8.33
C ILE A 120 -0.60 -26.94 -7.50
N ASP A 121 0.22 -27.98 -7.62
CA ASP A 121 1.54 -28.11 -6.97
C ASP A 121 2.67 -27.41 -7.74
N SER A 122 2.37 -26.72 -8.84
CA SER A 122 3.33 -25.99 -9.67
C SER A 122 2.96 -24.52 -9.85
N LEU A 123 3.96 -23.68 -10.14
CA LEU A 123 3.81 -22.25 -10.36
C LEU A 123 4.05 -21.86 -11.82
N ILE A 124 3.29 -20.89 -12.31
CA ILE A 124 3.49 -20.23 -13.60
C ILE A 124 3.81 -18.75 -13.40
N ASN A 125 4.58 -18.17 -14.32
CA ASN A 125 4.89 -16.73 -14.28
C ASN A 125 3.66 -15.95 -14.76
N GLN A 126 3.12 -15.10 -13.89
CA GLN A 126 2.02 -14.20 -14.23
C GLN A 126 2.16 -12.94 -13.37
N ARG A 127 2.61 -11.84 -13.98
CA ARG A 127 2.89 -10.60 -13.27
C ARG A 127 1.64 -9.74 -13.10
N SER A 128 1.36 -9.30 -11.88
CA SER A 128 0.33 -8.32 -11.57
C SER A 128 0.72 -7.48 -10.35
N PHE A 129 0.04 -6.36 -10.16
CA PHE A 129 0.27 -5.46 -9.03
C PHE A 129 -1.08 -5.03 -8.48
N LEU A 130 -1.25 -5.10 -7.17
CA LEU A 130 -2.45 -4.63 -6.48
C LEU A 130 -2.10 -3.96 -5.15
N VAL A 131 -2.88 -2.96 -4.76
CA VAL A 131 -2.87 -2.40 -3.41
C VAL A 131 -3.72 -3.31 -2.53
N SER A 132 -3.10 -3.92 -1.53
CA SER A 132 -3.70 -5.03 -0.77
C SER A 132 -3.92 -4.72 0.70
N GLY A 133 -3.56 -3.53 1.19
CA GLY A 133 -3.74 -3.19 2.59
C GLY A 133 -3.60 -1.70 2.82
N LEU A 134 -4.43 -1.18 3.72
CA LEU A 134 -4.45 0.20 4.15
C LEU A 134 -4.83 0.22 5.63
N GLY A 135 -4.04 0.90 6.46
CA GLY A 135 -4.37 1.01 7.87
C GLY A 135 -3.52 2.02 8.61
N GLY A 136 -3.90 2.27 9.86
CA GLY A 136 -3.29 3.28 10.70
C GLY A 136 -4.26 3.82 11.75
N GLU A 137 -3.91 4.97 12.30
CA GLU A 137 -4.72 5.73 13.25
C GLU A 137 -5.78 6.53 12.49
N HIS A 138 -6.89 5.89 12.10
CA HIS A 138 -7.94 6.55 11.29
C HIS A 138 -8.49 7.82 11.95
N THR A 139 -8.56 8.91 11.18
CA THR A 139 -9.24 10.13 11.62
C THR A 139 -10.76 9.90 11.62
N ALA A 140 -11.41 10.12 12.75
CA ALA A 140 -12.87 10.08 12.83
C ALA A 140 -13.49 11.27 12.09
N PHE A 141 -14.55 11.05 11.31
CA PHE A 141 -15.18 12.08 10.48
C PHE A 141 -15.75 13.26 11.29
N ASN A 142 -16.14 13.02 12.53
CA ASN A 142 -16.63 14.04 13.46
C ASN A 142 -15.50 14.82 14.17
N GLN A 143 -14.23 14.45 13.95
CA GLN A 143 -13.04 15.06 14.54
C GLN A 143 -12.16 15.75 13.48
N LEU A 144 -12.72 16.01 12.29
CA LEU A 144 -11.99 16.70 11.23
C LEU A 144 -11.50 18.09 11.69
N PRO A 145 -10.28 18.50 11.32
CA PRO A 145 -9.79 19.84 11.60
C PRO A 145 -10.56 20.89 10.79
N SER A 146 -10.39 22.16 11.14
CA SER A 146 -10.92 23.29 10.37
C SER A 146 -9.97 23.74 9.27
N GLY A 147 -10.50 24.38 8.22
CA GLY A 147 -9.69 25.05 7.20
C GLY A 147 -9.29 24.13 6.06
N LYS A 148 -8.05 24.24 5.58
CA LYS A 148 -7.51 23.47 4.46
C LYS A 148 -6.18 22.83 4.83
N ALA A 149 -5.89 21.68 4.25
CA ALA A 149 -4.59 21.03 4.31
C ALA A 149 -4.14 20.62 2.91
N GLU A 150 -2.85 20.74 2.65
CA GLU A 150 -2.19 20.19 1.47
C GLU A 150 -1.29 19.04 1.93
N TYR A 151 -1.23 17.96 1.16
CA TYR A 151 -0.51 16.74 1.48
C TYR A 151 0.45 16.44 0.35
N HIS A 152 1.70 16.15 0.71
CA HIS A 152 2.73 15.72 -0.22
C HIS A 152 3.23 14.34 0.14
N GLY A 153 3.51 13.52 -0.86
CA GLY A 153 4.00 12.18 -0.60
C GLY A 153 4.38 11.38 -1.83
N LYS A 154 4.11 10.08 -1.76
CA LYS A 154 4.54 9.09 -2.74
C LYS A 154 3.35 8.47 -3.45
N ALA A 155 3.56 8.23 -4.74
CA ALA A 155 2.77 7.31 -5.53
C ALA A 155 3.69 6.18 -6.01
N PHE A 156 3.23 4.93 -5.93
CA PHE A 156 4.01 3.78 -6.37
C PHE A 156 3.13 2.74 -7.07
N SER A 157 3.61 2.23 -8.19
CA SER A 157 2.95 1.24 -9.04
C SER A 157 3.94 0.10 -9.38
N SER A 158 3.50 -0.85 -10.21
CA SER A 158 4.35 -1.97 -10.65
C SER A 158 5.67 -1.48 -11.23
N ASP A 159 6.79 -1.95 -10.69
CA ASP A 159 8.17 -1.59 -11.06
C ASP A 159 8.52 -0.07 -10.97
N ASP A 160 7.70 0.74 -10.30
CA ASP A 160 7.92 2.17 -10.15
C ASP A 160 7.48 2.75 -8.80
N ALA A 161 8.45 3.08 -7.94
CA ALA A 161 8.23 3.78 -6.69
C ALA A 161 8.69 5.25 -6.74
N GLY A 162 8.89 5.80 -7.94
CA GLY A 162 9.36 7.17 -8.17
C GLY A 162 8.28 8.24 -8.09
N GLY A 163 7.01 7.85 -8.18
CA GLY A 163 5.88 8.76 -8.24
C GLY A 163 5.69 9.64 -7.00
N LYS A 164 4.97 10.73 -7.21
CA LYS A 164 4.66 11.77 -6.22
C LYS A 164 3.16 12.00 -6.14
N LEU A 165 2.70 12.24 -4.92
CA LEU A 165 1.33 12.65 -4.63
C LEU A 165 1.35 14.11 -4.17
N THR A 166 0.45 14.92 -4.71
CA THR A 166 0.05 16.21 -4.13
C THR A 166 -1.48 16.22 -4.05
N TYR A 167 -2.03 16.49 -2.88
CA TYR A 167 -3.47 16.44 -2.64
C TYR A 167 -3.91 17.55 -1.68
N THR A 168 -5.04 18.19 -1.92
CA THR A 168 -5.57 19.27 -1.10
C THR A 168 -6.95 18.91 -0.60
N ILE A 169 -7.19 19.10 0.69
CA ILE A 169 -8.49 18.92 1.33
C ILE A 169 -8.95 20.27 1.90
N ASP A 170 -10.18 20.66 1.56
CA ASP A 170 -10.92 21.74 2.20
C ASP A 170 -11.95 21.12 3.16
N PHE A 171 -11.67 21.18 4.45
CA PHE A 171 -12.52 20.56 5.49
C PHE A 171 -13.84 21.33 5.69
N ALA A 172 -13.85 22.63 5.39
CA ALA A 172 -15.05 23.44 5.48
C ALA A 172 -16.01 23.11 4.32
N ALA A 173 -15.48 22.98 3.11
CA ALA A 173 -16.25 22.56 1.94
C ALA A 173 -16.51 21.05 1.89
N LYS A 174 -15.80 20.25 2.71
CA LYS A 174 -15.78 18.78 2.66
C LYS A 174 -15.47 18.26 1.25
N GLN A 175 -14.43 18.82 0.62
CA GLN A 175 -14.01 18.47 -0.72
C GLN A 175 -12.49 18.25 -0.75
N GLY A 176 -12.03 17.29 -1.54
CA GLY A 176 -10.61 17.07 -1.81
C GLY A 176 -10.34 16.83 -3.29
N HIS A 177 -9.15 17.22 -3.75
CA HIS A 177 -8.66 17.00 -5.10
C HIS A 177 -7.13 16.97 -5.12
N GLY A 178 -6.53 16.41 -6.16
CA GLY A 178 -5.07 16.37 -6.27
C GLY A 178 -4.57 15.78 -7.58
N LYS A 179 -3.34 15.29 -7.55
CA LYS A 179 -2.66 14.73 -8.71
C LYS A 179 -1.58 13.73 -8.35
N ILE A 180 -1.34 12.80 -9.26
CA ILE A 180 -0.20 11.88 -9.27
C ILE A 180 0.77 12.35 -10.36
N GLU A 181 2.05 12.43 -10.02
CA GLU A 181 3.11 12.92 -10.92
C GLU A 181 4.37 12.05 -10.84
N HIS A 182 5.26 12.20 -11.83
CA HIS A 182 6.59 11.57 -11.89
C HIS A 182 6.63 10.04 -11.95
N LEU A 183 5.50 9.37 -12.25
CA LEU A 183 5.53 7.96 -12.67
C LEU A 183 6.07 7.85 -14.09
N LYS A 184 6.84 6.80 -14.36
CA LYS A 184 7.50 6.51 -15.65
C LYS A 184 6.48 6.34 -16.78
N THR A 185 5.33 5.76 -16.49
CA THR A 185 4.22 5.63 -17.46
C THR A 185 3.41 6.92 -17.46
N PRO A 186 3.44 7.72 -18.55
CA PRO A 186 2.80 9.03 -18.59
C PRO A 186 1.31 9.00 -18.20
N GLU A 187 0.57 8.01 -18.68
CA GLU A 187 -0.87 7.86 -18.47
C GLU A 187 -1.24 7.51 -17.02
N GLN A 188 -0.29 7.14 -16.16
CA GLN A 188 -0.50 6.97 -14.71
C GLN A 188 -0.39 8.30 -13.94
N ASN A 189 0.12 9.37 -14.57
CA ASN A 189 0.18 10.70 -13.98
C ASN A 189 -1.18 11.39 -14.15
N VAL A 190 -2.12 11.02 -13.29
CA VAL A 190 -3.54 11.38 -13.38
C VAL A 190 -3.91 12.53 -12.45
N GLU A 191 -4.96 13.25 -12.83
CA GLU A 191 -5.72 14.08 -11.91
C GLU A 191 -6.51 13.16 -10.96
N LEU A 192 -6.52 13.50 -9.68
CA LEU A 192 -7.46 12.97 -8.70
C LEU A 192 -8.58 14.01 -8.57
N ALA A 193 -9.66 13.81 -9.32
CA ALA A 193 -10.72 14.79 -9.50
C ALA A 193 -11.38 15.16 -8.16
N SER A 194 -11.99 16.36 -8.09
CA SER A 194 -12.68 16.82 -6.89
C SER A 194 -13.76 15.82 -6.44
N ALA A 195 -13.71 15.44 -5.17
CA ALA A 195 -14.66 14.52 -4.58
C ALA A 195 -14.98 14.88 -3.13
N GLU A 196 -16.13 14.38 -2.67
CA GLU A 196 -16.64 14.63 -1.32
C GLU A 196 -15.83 13.90 -0.25
N LEU A 197 -15.48 14.64 0.81
CA LEU A 197 -15.00 14.11 2.07
C LEU A 197 -16.21 13.66 2.91
N LYS A 198 -16.31 12.35 3.15
CA LYS A 198 -17.45 11.72 3.82
C LYS A 198 -17.02 10.72 4.89
N ALA A 199 -18.00 10.23 5.65
CA ALA A 199 -17.81 9.14 6.59
C ALA A 199 -17.98 7.78 5.88
N ASP A 200 -17.14 6.80 6.23
CA ASP A 200 -17.38 5.39 5.91
C ASP A 200 -18.30 4.71 6.95
N GLU A 201 -18.54 3.41 6.80
CA GLU A 201 -19.37 2.61 7.72
C GLU A 201 -18.83 2.59 9.17
N LYS A 202 -17.54 2.82 9.36
CA LYS A 202 -16.86 2.88 10.66
C LYS A 202 -16.73 4.32 11.18
N SER A 203 -17.38 5.29 10.51
CA SER A 203 -17.29 6.73 10.80
C SER A 203 -15.88 7.31 10.64
N HIS A 204 -15.02 6.67 9.86
CA HIS A 204 -13.73 7.23 9.45
C HIS A 204 -13.92 8.23 8.31
N ALA A 205 -13.05 9.23 8.25
CA ALA A 205 -13.03 10.19 7.16
C ALA A 205 -12.36 9.61 5.91
N VAL A 206 -13.10 9.57 4.80
CA VAL A 206 -12.65 9.01 3.52
C VAL A 206 -13.08 9.88 2.34
N ILE A 207 -12.35 9.78 1.23
CA ILE A 207 -12.69 10.37 -0.05
C ILE A 207 -12.66 9.26 -1.10
N LEU A 208 -13.73 9.19 -1.90
CA LEU A 208 -13.83 8.32 -3.07
C LEU A 208 -14.16 9.20 -4.27
N GLY A 209 -13.31 9.16 -5.29
CA GLY A 209 -13.45 10.01 -6.47
C GLY A 209 -12.88 9.39 -7.73
N ASP A 210 -12.90 10.16 -8.82
CA ASP A 210 -12.47 9.70 -10.14
C ASP A 210 -11.02 10.08 -10.44
N THR A 211 -10.31 9.20 -11.13
CA THR A 211 -9.04 9.52 -11.77
C THR A 211 -9.29 9.99 -13.19
N ARG A 212 -8.58 11.04 -13.63
CA ARG A 212 -8.71 11.58 -14.98
C ARG A 212 -7.38 11.73 -15.68
N TYR A 213 -7.36 11.43 -16.98
CA TYR A 213 -6.23 11.67 -17.86
C TYR A 213 -6.72 12.11 -19.23
N GLY A 214 -6.17 13.21 -19.77
CA GLY A 214 -6.60 13.77 -21.05
C GLY A 214 -8.05 14.29 -21.05
N GLY A 215 -8.58 14.68 -19.89
CA GLY A 215 -9.97 15.15 -19.74
C GLY A 215 -11.02 14.04 -19.62
N GLU A 216 -10.62 12.77 -19.66
CA GLU A 216 -11.52 11.63 -19.54
C GLU A 216 -11.31 10.88 -18.23
N GLU A 217 -12.38 10.31 -17.69
CA GLU A 217 -12.31 9.36 -16.57
C GLU A 217 -11.56 8.10 -16.99
N LYS A 218 -10.62 7.66 -16.15
CA LYS A 218 -9.83 6.44 -16.37
C LYS A 218 -9.99 5.41 -15.26
N GLY A 219 -10.68 5.72 -14.18
CA GLY A 219 -10.84 4.85 -13.03
C GLY A 219 -11.16 5.67 -11.79
N THR A 220 -10.91 5.11 -10.61
CA THR A 220 -11.29 5.71 -9.32
C THR A 220 -10.12 5.73 -8.35
N TYR A 221 -10.22 6.57 -7.32
CA TYR A 221 -9.30 6.59 -6.20
C TYR A 221 -10.06 6.54 -4.87
N HIS A 222 -9.38 6.01 -3.87
CA HIS A 222 -9.83 5.97 -2.48
C HIS A 222 -8.70 6.48 -1.58
N LEU A 223 -9.02 7.44 -0.71
CA LEU A 223 -8.13 7.98 0.31
C LEU A 223 -8.83 7.94 1.66
N ALA A 224 -8.14 7.43 2.68
CA ALA A 224 -8.53 7.57 4.07
C ALA A 224 -7.61 8.58 4.76
N LEU A 225 -8.15 9.31 5.74
CA LEU A 225 -7.41 10.26 6.56
C LEU A 225 -6.93 9.59 7.85
N PHE A 226 -5.71 9.93 8.29
CA PHE A 226 -5.07 9.36 9.47
C PHE A 226 -4.46 10.44 10.37
N GLY A 227 -4.38 10.12 11.66
CA GLY A 227 -3.98 11.00 12.75
C GLY A 227 -5.16 11.75 13.39
N ASP A 228 -4.98 12.23 14.61
CA ASP A 228 -5.99 12.97 15.38
C ASP A 228 -6.38 14.33 14.76
N ARG A 229 -5.57 14.83 13.83
CA ARG A 229 -5.78 16.10 13.11
C ARG A 229 -5.65 15.92 11.59
N ALA A 230 -5.93 14.72 11.09
CA ALA A 230 -5.78 14.38 9.67
C ALA A 230 -4.38 14.73 9.12
N GLN A 231 -3.32 14.44 9.86
CA GLN A 231 -1.93 14.70 9.47
C GLN A 231 -1.55 14.00 8.16
N GLU A 232 -2.20 12.88 7.86
CA GLU A 232 -1.82 12.00 6.76
C GLU A 232 -3.03 11.52 5.96
N ILE A 233 -2.76 11.14 4.72
CA ILE A 233 -3.68 10.45 3.83
C ILE A 233 -2.99 9.23 3.25
N ALA A 234 -3.71 8.12 3.10
CA ALA A 234 -3.22 6.95 2.40
C ALA A 234 -4.36 6.19 1.73
N GLY A 235 -4.03 5.49 0.64
CA GLY A 235 -4.99 4.68 -0.10
C GLY A 235 -4.48 4.26 -1.48
N SER A 236 -5.38 4.21 -2.45
CA SER A 236 -5.09 3.68 -3.79
C SER A 236 -5.78 4.48 -4.89
N ALA A 237 -5.23 4.37 -6.10
CA ALA A 237 -5.85 4.83 -7.33
C ALA A 237 -5.80 3.71 -8.38
N THR A 238 -6.83 3.69 -9.24
CA THR A 238 -6.95 2.79 -10.40
C THR A 238 -6.97 3.62 -11.67
N VAL A 239 -6.23 3.18 -12.68
CA VAL A 239 -6.16 3.87 -13.98
C VAL A 239 -6.20 2.84 -15.10
N LYS A 240 -7.21 2.93 -15.97
CA LYS A 240 -7.35 2.14 -17.19
C LYS A 240 -6.47 2.73 -18.29
N ILE A 241 -5.49 1.95 -18.71
CA ILE A 241 -4.59 2.26 -19.83
C ILE A 241 -4.78 1.16 -20.87
N ARG A 242 -5.35 1.52 -22.03
CA ARG A 242 -5.83 0.56 -23.03
C ARG A 242 -6.83 -0.41 -22.38
N GLU A 243 -6.59 -1.72 -22.47
CA GLU A 243 -7.47 -2.74 -21.87
C GLU A 243 -7.06 -3.18 -20.45
N LYS A 244 -6.03 -2.58 -19.86
CA LYS A 244 -5.52 -2.97 -18.55
C LYS A 244 -5.81 -1.91 -17.50
N VAL A 245 -6.32 -2.35 -16.35
CA VAL A 245 -6.40 -1.52 -15.14
C VAL A 245 -5.07 -1.62 -14.40
N HIS A 246 -4.49 -0.47 -14.07
CA HIS A 246 -3.29 -0.35 -13.26
C HIS A 246 -3.68 0.19 -11.88
N GLU A 247 -3.14 -0.42 -10.83
CA GLU A 247 -3.26 0.08 -9.47
C GLU A 247 -2.02 0.85 -9.05
N ILE A 248 -2.23 1.88 -8.21
CA ILE A 248 -1.21 2.77 -7.70
C ILE A 248 -1.47 2.93 -6.20
N GLY A 249 -0.49 2.60 -5.36
CA GLY A 249 -0.50 2.94 -3.94
C GLY A 249 -0.15 4.42 -3.78
N ILE A 250 -0.94 5.15 -3.00
CA ILE A 250 -0.75 6.59 -2.76
C ILE A 250 -0.80 6.90 -1.28
N ALA A 251 0.10 7.76 -0.82
CA ALA A 251 0.26 8.09 0.59
C ALA A 251 0.98 9.44 0.73
N GLY A 252 0.55 10.29 1.67
CA GLY A 252 1.08 11.63 1.85
C GLY A 252 0.79 12.23 3.22
N LYS A 253 1.54 13.27 3.56
CA LYS A 253 1.42 14.01 4.82
C LYS A 253 1.48 15.51 4.57
N GLN A 254 0.96 16.28 5.52
CA GLN A 254 1.02 17.74 5.52
C GLN A 254 2.47 18.27 5.47
#